data_AF-A0AAE5HW67-F1
#
_entry.id   AF-A0AAE5HW67-F1
#
_cell.length_a   1.000
_cell.length_b   1.000
_cell.length_c   1.000
_cell.angle_alpha   90.00
_cell.angle_beta   90.00
_cell.angle_gamma   90.00
#
_symmetry.space_group_name_H-M   'P 1'
#
loop_
_entity.id
_entity.type
_entity.pdbx_description
1 polymer ?
#
loop_
_entity_poly.entity_id
_entity_poly.type
_entity_poly.pdbx_seq_one_letter_code
_entity_poly.pdbx_strand_id
1 'polypeptide(L)'
;MFNINIDEQEARDMLQKAIDERVDELARQKYFMTYKELSEYLNLSKPTIEDLLIKNGLRYFMIGNTYRFKKSDVDEFMDHITSQMDNRNNDLKNLKLKAGK
;
A
#
# COMPACT_ATOMS: atom_id res chain seq x y z
N MET A 1 17.65 44.05 -1.19
CA MET A 1 17.84 42.78 -1.92
C MET A 1 18.49 41.81 -0.95
N PHE A 2 17.85 40.69 -0.64
CA PHE A 2 18.47 39.63 0.13
C PHE A 2 19.25 38.72 -0.83
N ASN A 3 20.58 38.76 -0.76
CA ASN A 3 21.44 37.78 -1.44
C ASN A 3 21.54 36.55 -0.53
N ILE A 4 20.79 35.50 -0.86
CA ILE A 4 20.99 34.19 -0.24
C ILE A 4 22.14 33.53 -1.02
N ASN A 5 23.35 33.60 -0.49
CA ASN A 5 24.44 32.74 -0.94
C ASN A 5 24.20 31.38 -0.28
N ILE A 6 23.48 30.50 -0.97
CA ILE A 6 23.39 29.10 -0.55
C ILE A 6 24.77 28.51 -0.80
N ASP A 7 25.43 28.04 0.26
CA ASP A 7 26.65 27.25 0.13
C ASP A 7 26.31 25.97 -0.64
N GLU A 8 26.94 25.77 -1.80
CA GLU A 8 26.68 24.62 -2.66
C GLU A 8 26.93 23.30 -1.91
N GLN A 9 27.84 23.31 -0.94
CA GLN A 9 28.12 22.18 -0.09
C GLN A 9 26.94 21.88 0.85
N GLU A 10 26.38 22.90 1.48
CA GLU A 10 25.21 22.79 2.36
C GLU A 10 23.98 22.28 1.59
N ALA A 11 23.75 22.78 0.37
CA ALA A 11 22.67 22.30 -0.49
C ALA A 11 22.81 20.82 -0.85
N ARG A 12 24.03 20.36 -1.15
CA ARG A 12 24.31 18.94 -1.46
C ARG A 12 24.08 18.04 -0.25
N ASP A 13 24.51 18.47 0.93
CA ASP A 13 24.34 17.71 2.17
C ASP A 13 22.85 17.57 2.54
N MET A 14 22.06 18.64 2.38
CA MET A 14 20.61 18.60 2.58
C MET A 14 19.92 17.63 1.61
N LEU A 15 20.33 17.63 0.34
CA LEU A 15 19.82 16.72 -0.69
C LEU A 15 20.17 15.27 -0.38
N GLN A 16 21.42 15.01 -0.02
CA GLN A 16 21.89 13.67 0.31
C GLN A 16 21.11 13.10 1.49
N LYS A 17 20.92 13.89 2.55
CA LYS A 17 20.13 13.50 3.71
C LYS A 17 18.68 13.13 3.36
N ALA A 18 18.02 13.94 2.52
CA ALA A 18 16.65 13.67 2.09
C ALA A 18 16.55 12.38 1.25
N ILE A 19 17.57 12.11 0.43
CA ILE A 19 17.67 10.86 -0.35
C ILE A 19 17.84 9.67 0.60
N ASP A 20 18.78 9.76 1.54
CA ASP A 20 19.09 8.65 2.47
C ASP A 20 17.88 8.31 3.36
N GLU A 21 17.18 9.33 3.89
CA GLU A 21 15.94 9.14 4.64
C GLU A 21 14.88 8.41 3.80
N ARG A 22 14.70 8.81 2.54
CA ARG A 22 13.75 8.16 1.64
C ARG A 22 14.14 6.73 1.28
N VAL A 23 15.44 6.46 1.11
CA VAL A 23 15.97 5.11 0.82
C VAL A 23 15.78 4.20 2.02
N ASP A 24 16.09 4.67 3.22
CA ASP A 24 15.89 3.92 4.47
C ASP A 24 14.41 3.61 4.71
N GLU A 25 13.51 4.56 4.44
CA GLU A 25 12.07 4.33 4.49
C GLU A 25 11.64 3.21 3.52
N LEU A 26 12.14 3.24 2.28
CA LEU A 26 11.87 2.20 1.28
C LEU A 26 12.41 0.84 1.70
N ALA A 27 13.64 0.79 2.25
CA ALA A 27 14.26 -0.43 2.73
C ALA A 27 13.51 -1.03 3.94
N ARG A 28 12.89 -0.19 4.77
CA ARG A 28 12.06 -0.62 5.90
C ARG A 28 10.66 -1.07 5.50
N GLN A 29 10.22 -0.85 4.26
CA GLN A 29 8.94 -1.37 3.81
C GLN A 29 8.98 -2.89 3.77
N LYS A 30 8.25 -3.53 4.68
CA LYS A 30 8.11 -4.99 4.68
C LYS A 30 7.52 -5.44 3.35
N TYR A 31 8.22 -6.37 2.69
CA TYR A 31 7.76 -6.96 1.44
C TYR A 31 6.41 -7.67 1.61
N PHE A 32 6.20 -8.26 2.79
CA PHE A 32 4.97 -8.96 3.16
C PHE A 32 4.39 -8.45 4.47
N MET A 33 3.07 -8.28 4.48
CA MET A 33 2.26 -7.99 5.65
C MET A 33 1.62 -9.27 6.18
N THR A 34 1.59 -9.40 7.49
CA THR A 34 0.70 -10.32 8.19
C THR A 34 -0.74 -9.85 8.07
N TYR A 35 -1.68 -10.73 8.46
CA TYR A 35 -3.09 -10.35 8.55
C TYR A 35 -3.33 -9.13 9.46
N LYS A 36 -2.65 -9.09 10.61
CA LYS A 36 -2.80 -7.98 11.56
C LYS A 36 -2.33 -6.67 10.92
N GLU A 37 -1.17 -6.69 10.27
CA GLU A 37 -0.62 -5.52 9.58
C GLU A 37 -1.51 -5.08 8.42
N LEU A 38 -2.11 -6.01 7.66
CA LEU A 38 -3.08 -5.66 6.62
C LEU A 38 -4.34 -4.98 7.20
N SER A 39 -4.85 -5.50 8.31
CA SER A 39 -6.00 -4.94 9.04
C SER A 39 -5.74 -3.52 9.52
N GLU A 40 -4.53 -3.27 10.05
CA GLU A 40 -4.08 -1.95 10.47
C GLU A 40 -3.83 -1.04 9.26
N TYR A 41 -3.20 -1.55 8.20
CA TYR A 41 -2.83 -0.79 7.00
C TYR A 41 -4.05 -0.24 6.26
N LEU A 42 -5.08 -1.08 6.09
CA LEU A 42 -6.31 -0.69 5.42
C LEU A 42 -7.37 -0.11 6.37
N ASN A 43 -7.12 -0.17 7.68
CA ASN A 43 -8.09 0.16 8.72
C ASN A 43 -9.42 -0.61 8.56
N LEU A 44 -9.33 -1.92 8.32
CA LEU A 44 -10.46 -2.81 8.10
C LEU A 44 -10.46 -3.97 9.10
N SER A 45 -11.64 -4.40 9.54
CA SER A 45 -11.78 -5.59 10.39
C SER A 45 -11.49 -6.87 9.62
N LYS A 46 -11.06 -7.93 10.31
CA LYS A 46 -10.78 -9.22 9.67
C LYS A 46 -11.96 -9.79 8.87
N PRO A 47 -13.20 -9.80 9.39
CA PRO A 47 -14.35 -10.28 8.60
C PRO A 47 -14.52 -9.51 7.29
N THR A 48 -14.28 -8.19 7.31
CA THR A 48 -14.37 -7.34 6.11
C THR A 48 -13.29 -7.70 5.09
N ILE A 49 -12.07 -7.98 5.54
CA ILE A 49 -10.97 -8.39 4.67
C ILE A 49 -11.27 -9.74 4.02
N GLU A 50 -11.73 -10.73 4.79
CA GLU A 50 -12.16 -12.03 4.25
C GLU A 50 -13.27 -11.86 3.19
N ASP A 51 -14.34 -11.16 3.58
CA ASP A 51 -15.57 -11.13 2.80
C ASP A 51 -15.49 -10.23 1.57
N LEU A 52 -14.78 -9.09 1.68
CA LEU A 52 -14.75 -8.09 0.62
C LEU A 52 -13.46 -8.09 -0.20
N LEU A 53 -12.32 -8.47 0.37
CA LEU A 53 -11.05 -8.42 -0.36
C LEU A 53 -10.64 -9.80 -0.84
N ILE A 54 -10.50 -10.77 0.08
CA ILE A 54 -10.01 -12.11 -0.25
C ILE A 54 -10.99 -12.83 -1.19
N LYS A 55 -12.29 -12.85 -0.87
CA LYS A 55 -13.31 -13.45 -1.75
C LYS A 55 -13.40 -12.78 -3.12
N ASN A 56 -13.00 -11.51 -3.25
CA ASN A 56 -13.00 -10.77 -4.51
C ASN A 56 -11.64 -10.81 -5.23
N GLY A 57 -10.71 -11.67 -4.80
CA GLY A 57 -9.48 -11.95 -5.55
C GLY A 57 -8.23 -11.21 -5.08
N LEU A 58 -8.24 -10.63 -3.87
CA LEU A 58 -7.00 -10.15 -3.26
C LEU A 58 -6.02 -11.32 -3.12
N ARG A 59 -4.84 -11.18 -3.75
CA ARG A 59 -3.80 -12.21 -3.73
C ARG A 59 -3.15 -12.28 -2.35
N TYR A 60 -2.93 -13.51 -1.91
CA TYR A 60 -2.19 -13.83 -0.69
C TYR A 60 -1.51 -15.19 -0.86
N PHE A 61 -0.57 -15.50 0.01
CA PHE A 61 0.00 -16.83 0.12
C PHE A 61 0.00 -17.30 1.57
N MET A 62 -0.08 -18.61 1.73
CA MET A 62 -0.09 -19.27 3.04
C MET A 62 1.30 -19.80 3.33
N ILE A 63 1.85 -19.43 4.50
CA ILE A 63 3.01 -20.11 5.09
C ILE A 63 2.51 -20.85 6.33
N GLY A 64 2.35 -22.16 6.22
CA GLY A 64 1.68 -22.99 7.23
C GLY A 64 0.26 -22.48 7.46
N ASN A 65 -0.05 -22.07 8.70
CA ASN A 65 -1.36 -21.53 9.08
C ASN A 65 -1.44 -19.99 9.04
N THR A 66 -0.42 -19.32 8.48
CA THR A 66 -0.37 -17.86 8.50
C THR A 66 -0.46 -17.25 7.10
N TYR A 67 -1.28 -16.21 7.00
CA TYR A 67 -1.45 -15.41 5.79
C TYR A 67 -0.29 -14.44 5.61
N ARG A 68 0.14 -14.27 4.35
CA ARG A 68 1.08 -13.23 3.95
C ARG A 68 0.56 -12.50 2.71
N PHE A 69 0.56 -11.18 2.80
CA PHE A 69 0.07 -10.28 1.76
C PHE A 69 1.23 -9.44 1.26
N LYS A 70 1.53 -9.51 -0.03
CA LYS A 70 2.57 -8.66 -0.61
C LYS A 70 2.03 -7.23 -0.69
N LYS A 71 2.76 -6.26 -0.15
CA LYS A 71 2.28 -4.87 -0.10
C LYS A 71 1.91 -4.34 -1.48
N SER A 72 2.77 -4.55 -2.48
CA SER A 72 2.50 -4.13 -3.86
C SER A 72 1.22 -4.70 -4.43
N ASP A 73 0.88 -5.95 -4.10
CA ASP A 73 -0.30 -6.61 -4.65
C ASP A 73 -1.58 -6.11 -3.97
N VAL A 74 -1.48 -5.72 -2.69
CA VAL A 74 -2.57 -5.04 -1.96
C VAL A 74 -2.80 -3.65 -2.57
N ASP A 75 -1.74 -2.88 -2.77
CA ASP A 75 -1.82 -1.55 -3.36
C ASP A 75 -2.42 -1.61 -4.77
N GLU A 76 -1.91 -2.51 -5.62
CA GLU A 76 -2.43 -2.75 -6.98
C GLU A 76 -3.90 -3.16 -6.98
N PHE A 77 -4.33 -4.00 -6.03
CA PHE A 77 -5.72 -4.41 -5.90
C PHE A 77 -6.63 -3.23 -5.55
N MET A 78 -6.20 -2.35 -4.63
CA MET A 78 -6.97 -1.17 -4.26
C MET A 78 -7.06 -0.15 -5.39
N ASP A 79 -5.97 0.06 -6.13
CA ASP A 79 -5.94 0.90 -7.33
C ASP A 79 -6.86 0.34 -8.42
N HIS A 80 -6.85 -0.97 -8.61
CA HIS A 80 -7.73 -1.63 -9.58
C HIS A 80 -9.21 -1.46 -9.22
N ILE A 81 -9.57 -1.63 -7.94
CA ILE A 81 -10.94 -1.42 -7.46
C ILE A 81 -11.37 0.03 -7.69
N THR A 82 -10.56 0.99 -7.24
CA THR A 82 -10.92 2.41 -7.29
C THR A 82 -10.97 2.95 -8.72
N SER A 83 -10.13 2.44 -9.63
CA SER A 83 -10.16 2.82 -11.06
C SER A 83 -11.48 2.46 -11.77
N GLN A 84 -12.24 1.51 -11.22
CA GLN A 84 -13.54 1.07 -11.74
C GLN A 84 -14.72 1.71 -11.01
N MET A 85 -14.46 2.54 -10.01
CA MET A 85 -15.49 3.19 -9.20
C MET A 85 -15.78 4.62 -9.69
N ASP A 86 -17.04 5.01 -9.57
CA ASP A 86 -17.59 6.34 -9.72
C ASP A 86 -18.37 6.73 -8.45
N ASN A 87 -18.95 7.93 -8.44
CA ASN A 87 -19.71 8.41 -7.28
C ASN A 87 -21.05 7.68 -7.03
N ARG A 88 -21.43 6.72 -7.87
CA ARG A 88 -22.66 5.93 -7.79
C ARG A 88 -22.41 4.46 -7.44
N ASN A 89 -21.21 3.93 -7.67
CA ASN A 89 -20.84 2.52 -7.40
C ASN A 89 -19.63 2.36 -6.45
N ASN A 90 -19.39 3.34 -5.58
CA ASN A 90 -18.25 3.40 -4.65
C ASN A 90 -18.32 2.50 -3.41
N ASP A 91 -19.34 1.64 -3.28
CA ASP A 91 -19.46 0.71 -2.16
C ASP A 91 -18.78 -0.63 -2.49
N LEU A 92 -17.73 -0.95 -1.73
CA LEU A 92 -16.98 -2.21 -1.81
C LEU A 92 -17.84 -3.46 -1.58
N LYS A 93 -19.01 -3.35 -0.93
CA LYS A 93 -19.96 -4.48 -0.81
C LYS A 93 -20.59 -4.86 -2.14
N ASN A 94 -20.66 -3.92 -3.08
CA ASN A 94 -21.20 -4.14 -4.41
C ASN A 94 -20.12 -4.60 -5.41
N LEU A 95 -18.89 -4.78 -4.93
CA LEU A 95 -17.78 -5.27 -5.72
C LEU A 95 -18.11 -6.68 -6.22
N LYS A 96 -18.31 -6.81 -7.53
CA LYS A 96 -18.41 -8.09 -8.25
C LYS A 96 -17.24 -8.19 -9.21
N LEU A 97 -16.02 -8.27 -8.67
CA LEU A 97 -14.88 -8.63 -9.50
C LEU A 97 -15.16 -10.05 -10.01
N LYS A 98 -15.26 -10.21 -11.34
CA LYS A 98 -15.39 -11.55 -11.93
C LYS A 98 -14.19 -12.34 -11.43
N ALA A 99 -14.44 -13.34 -10.58
CA ALA A 99 -13.41 -14.31 -10.20
C ALA A 99 -12.72 -14.73 -11.50
N GLY A 100 -11.42 -14.43 -11.61
CA GLY A 100 -10.64 -14.79 -12.78
C GLY A 100 -10.86 -16.27 -13.07
N LYS A 101 -11.27 -16.57 -14.30
CA LYS A 101 -11.25 -17.93 -14.83
C LYS A 101 -9.82 -18.45 -14.84
#